data_AF-A0A0K8Q6I3-F1
#
_entry.id   AF-A0A0K8Q6I3-F1
#
_cell.length_a   1.000
_cell.length_b   1.000
_cell.length_c   1.000
_cell.angle_alpha   90.00
_cell.angle_beta   90.00
_cell.angle_gamma   90.00
#
_symmetry.space_group_name_H-M   'P 1'
#
loop_
_entity.id
_entity.type
_entity.pdbx_description
1 polymer ?
#
loop_
_entity_poly.entity_id
_entity_poly.type
_entity_poly.pdbx_seq_one_letter_code
_entity_poly.pdbx_strand_id
1 'polypeptide(L)' 'MSYKYRTVRVRGTDLVGTIARRHGGAPEIYETSKDPSTSVVPVFFQATGEIRFFDRSMLEDVVPPAG' A
#
# COMPACT_ATOMS: atom_id res chain seq x y z
N MET A 1 7.56 -8.07 16.08
CA MET A 1 7.58 -8.34 14.63
C MET A 1 7.95 -7.06 13.90
N SER A 2 9.13 -7.01 13.26
CA SER A 2 9.50 -5.93 12.35
C SER A 2 8.60 -6.04 11.13
N TYR A 3 7.53 -5.23 11.08
CA TYR A 3 6.73 -5.11 9.87
C TYR A 3 7.61 -4.40 8.85
N LYS A 4 8.31 -5.19 8.03
CA LYS A 4 9.00 -4.69 6.83
C LYS A 4 7.97 -3.90 6.04
N TYR A 5 8.28 -2.64 5.75
CA TYR A 5 7.45 -1.81 4.88
C TYR A 5 7.18 -2.58 3.60
N ARG A 6 5.90 -2.79 3.27
CA ARG A 6 5.53 -3.58 2.09
C ARG A 6 5.66 -2.69 0.86
N THR A 7 6.62 -3.03 0.01
CA THR A 7 6.72 -2.47 -1.33
C THR A 7 5.69 -3.14 -2.21
N VAL A 8 4.92 -2.33 -2.94
CA VAL A 8 3.83 -2.79 -3.78
C VAL A 8 3.92 -2.16 -5.16
N ARG A 9 3.46 -2.88 -6.17
CA ARG A 9 3.24 -2.39 -7.52
C ARG A 9 1.74 -2.23 -7.75
N VAL A 10 1.34 -1.13 -8.38
CA VAL A 10 -0.05 -0.93 -8.81
C VAL A 10 -0.29 -1.71 -10.09
N ARG A 11 -1.26 -2.64 -10.07
CA ARG A 11 -1.63 -3.48 -11.21
C ARG A 11 -1.92 -2.66 -12.45
N GLY A 12 -1.42 -3.12 -13.60
CA GLY A 12 -1.60 -2.45 -14.88
C GLY A 12 -0.78 -1.17 -15.06
N THR A 13 0.14 -0.86 -14.13
CA THR A 13 1.05 0.30 -14.24
C THR A 13 2.48 -0.10 -13.85
N ASP A 14 3.45 0.78 -14.11
CA ASP A 14 4.82 0.67 -13.59
C ASP A 14 5.01 1.41 -12.25
N LEU A 15 3.92 1.86 -11.61
CA LEU A 15 4.00 2.58 -10.34
C LEU A 15 4.34 1.62 -9.21
N VAL A 16 5.49 1.85 -8.59
CA VAL A 16 5.96 1.14 -7.39
C VAL A 16 5.98 2.11 -6.22
N GLY A 17 5.35 1.71 -5.14
CA GLY A 17 5.25 2.49 -3.91
C GLY A 17 5.42 1.61 -2.68
N THR A 18 5.26 2.23 -1.52
CA THR A 18 5.33 1.54 -0.22
C THR A 18 4.06 1.82 0.55
N ILE A 19 3.44 0.78 1.12
CA ILE A 19 2.27 0.98 1.99
C ILE A 19 2.68 1.88 3.16
N ALA A 20 2.06 3.05 3.22
CA ALA A 20 2.32 4.04 4.25
C ALA A 20 1.61 3.65 5.55
N ARG A 21 2.18 4.06 6.67
CA ARG A 21 1.60 3.87 8.00
C ARG A 21 1.83 5.11 8.84
N ARG A 22 0.89 5.43 9.70
CA ARG A 22 1.09 6.43 10.73
C ARG A 22 2.22 5.99 11.66
N HIS A 23 3.17 6.88 11.94
CA HIS A 23 4.26 6.59 12.87
C HIS A 23 3.70 6.28 14.27
N GLY A 24 4.13 5.15 14.85
CA GLY A 24 3.61 4.67 16.14
C GLY A 24 2.16 4.16 16.13
N GLY A 25 1.48 4.15 14.98
CA GLY A 25 0.10 3.69 14.82
C GLY A 25 -0.04 2.30 14.22
N ALA A 26 -1.25 1.75 14.30
CA ALA A 26 -1.67 0.58 13.54
C ALA A 26 -1.78 0.91 12.03
N PRO A 27 -1.76 -0.09 11.13
CA PRO A 27 -2.06 0.12 9.72
C PRO A 27 -3.43 0.80 9.55
N GLU A 28 -3.48 1.90 8.81
CA GLU A 28 -4.74 2.54 8.44
C GLU A 28 -5.32 1.80 7.23
N ILE A 29 -6.36 0.99 7.49
CA ILE A 29 -7.16 0.35 6.46
C ILE A 29 -8.51 1.06 6.47
N TYR A 30 -8.90 1.59 5.32
CA TYR A 30 -10.18 2.25 5.13
C TYR A 30 -11.12 1.30 4.39
N GLU A 31 -12.40 1.34 4.73
CA GLU A 31 -13.43 0.59 4.02
C GLU A 31 -14.28 1.58 3.21
N THR A 32 -14.78 1.15 2.06
CA THR A 32 -15.71 1.97 1.27
C THR A 32 -17.15 1.61 1.61
N SER A 33 -18.03 2.60 1.74
CA SER A 33 -19.44 2.36 2.12
C SER A 33 -20.24 1.55 1.09
N LYS A 34 -19.73 1.42 -0.14
CA LYS A 34 -20.36 0.63 -1.21
C LYS A 34 -20.01 -0.85 -1.14
N ASP A 35 -18.86 -1.19 -0.56
CA ASP A 35 -18.41 -2.56 -0.37
C ASP A 35 -17.48 -2.62 0.87
N PRO A 36 -17.99 -3.11 2.01
CA PRO A 36 -17.21 -3.24 3.24
C PRO A 36 -16.11 -4.32 3.13
N SER A 37 -16.08 -5.13 2.07
CA SER A 37 -14.97 -6.04 1.80
C SER A 37 -13.78 -5.37 1.11
N THR A 38 -13.98 -4.15 0.57
CA THR A 38 -12.92 -3.39 -0.09
C THR A 38 -12.03 -2.68 0.94
N SER A 39 -10.85 -3.26 1.17
CA SER A 39 -9.80 -2.64 1.97
C SER A 39 -9.00 -1.65 1.13
N VAL A 40 -9.10 -0.36 1.46
CA VAL A 40 -8.33 0.73 0.86
C VAL A 40 -7.15 1.08 1.76
N VAL A 41 -5.95 1.19 1.17
CA VAL A 41 -4.71 1.47 1.91
C VAL A 41 -3.94 2.66 1.30
N PRO A 42 -3.26 3.48 2.12
CA PRO A 42 -2.39 4.54 1.62
C PRO A 42 -1.06 3.96 1.11
N VAL A 43 -0.62 4.42 -0.06
CA VAL A 43 0.66 4.06 -0.70
C VAL A 43 1.45 5.33 -0.96
N PHE A 44 2.67 5.39 -0.43
CA PHE A 44 3.62 6.47 -0.66
C PHE A 44 4.48 6.18 -1.90
N PHE A 45 4.61 7.17 -2.79
CA PHE A 45 5.48 7.10 -3.97
C PHE A 45 6.66 8.05 -3.79
N GLN A 46 7.85 7.49 -3.61
CA GLN A 46 9.07 8.28 -3.36
C GLN A 46 9.41 9.23 -4.53
N ALA A 47 9.12 8.83 -5.77
CA ALA A 47 9.43 9.64 -6.95
C ALA A 47 8.70 10.99 -6.97
N THR A 48 7.47 11.04 -6.45
CA THR A 48 6.64 12.25 -6.43
C THR A 48 6.48 12.86 -5.03
N GLY A 49 6.79 12.11 -3.97
CA GLY A 49 6.52 12.50 -2.59
C GLY A 49 5.04 12.42 -2.21
N GLU A 50 4.19 11.84 -3.06
CA GLU A 50 2.75 11.78 -2.85
C GLU A 50 2.33 10.51 -2.09
N ILE A 51 1.22 10.62 -1.35
CA ILE A 51 0.46 9.48 -0.82
C ILE A 51 -0.85 9.39 -1.60
N ARG A 52 -1.14 8.21 -2.14
CA ARG A 52 -2.40 7.92 -2.83
C ARG A 52 -3.05 6.68 -2.23
N PHE A 53 -4.37 6.59 -2.31
CA PHE A 53 -5.15 5.50 -1.73
C PHE A 53 -5.55 4.50 -2.81
N PHE A 54 -5.37 3.22 -2.55
CA PHE A 54 -5.71 2.14 -3.47
C PHE A 54 -6.52 1.06 -2.78
N ASP A 55 -7.45 0.47 -3.52
CA ASP A 55 -7.95 -0.85 -3.19
C ASP A 55 -6.76 -1.84 -3.17
N ARG A 56 -6.67 -2.62 -2.11
CA ARG A 56 -5.67 -3.66 -1.95
C ARG A 56 -5.68 -4.67 -3.09
N SER A 57 -6.84 -4.91 -3.74
CA SER A 57 -6.94 -5.78 -4.91
C SER A 57 -6.09 -5.30 -6.10
N MET A 58 -5.87 -3.98 -6.19
CA MET A 58 -5.08 -3.32 -7.23
C MET A 58 -3.58 -3.31 -6.93
N LEU A 59 -3.14 -3.89 -5.81
CA LEU A 59 -1.75 -3.91 -5.38
C LEU A 59 -1.18 -5.33 -5.44
N GLU A 60 0.05 -5.44 -5.97
CA GLU A 60 0.85 -6.66 -5.96
C GLU A 60 2.06 -6.47 -5.06
N ASP A 61 2.28 -7.42 -4.14
CA ASP A 61 3.47 -7.41 -3.28
C ASP A 61 4.72 -7.58 -4.16
N VAL A 62 5.63 -6.61 -4.11
CA VAL A 62 6.97 -6.76 -4.69
C VAL A 62 7.80 -7.49 -3.65
N VAL A 63 7.96 -8.80 -3.82
CA VAL A 63 8.85 -9.58 -2.97
C VAL A 63 10.27 -9.08 -3.23
N PRO A 64 10.96 -8.48 -2.24
CA PRO A 64 12.37 -8.20 -2.42
C PRO A 64 13.08 -9.54 -2.64
N PRO A 65 14.02 -9.65 -3.60
CA PRO A 65 14.74 -10.90 -3.82
C PRO A 65 15.28 -11.39 -2.47
N ALA A 66 15.02 -12.66 -2.17
CA ALA A 66 15.48 -13.28 -0.94
C ALA A 66 17.00 -13.13 -0.86
N GLY A 67 17.44 -12.23 0.03
CA GLY A 67 18.83 -12.12 0.46
C GLY A 67 19.08 -13.04 1.63
#